data_AF-A0A966Q3T7-F1
#
_entry.id   AF-A0A966Q3T7-F1
#
_cell.length_a   1.000
_cell.length_b   1.000
_cell.length_c   1.000
_cell.angle_alpha   90.00
_cell.angle_beta   90.00
_cell.angle_gamma   90.00
#
_symmetry.space_group_name_H-M   'P 1'
#
loop_
_entity.id
_entity.type
_entity.pdbx_description
1 polymer ?
#
loop_
_entity_poly.entity_id
_entity_poly.type
_entity_poly.pdbx_seq_one_letter_code
_entity_poly.pdbx_strand_id
1 'polypeptide(L)'
;MNNLINDLNQPNKNTKVLGKLLELLDRKNIDIEDIGDVKRVSIYQSLTKNEEGEAEVHDLAAIQFSPSWDSGPQWPVVQQGPAIKLPSKKPIVKTKNKYKKCVIVPDAQIGYYRGRDGQLEPTHDEKAMQIAIELIREVKPQIVVCVGDNLDLPEMGKYLTTPAYQQTTQAAIDRATKFCAELRESAPSATIVWLAGNHEERMPKYLLTNAGAAYGLRKGNTPESWPVLTVPYLCRMEEFGVEYRPGYPASDFWINEKLRVIHGDRVKSSGSTAHVYLNQEKTSVIYGHIHRIETAYKTREDFDGPRTIMAASPGCLARIDGAVPSTRGGVDLDGRPLVRYENWQQGMAVVTYETTGQHKFSYELMPIYNGWAIYQGKEFIVK
;
A
#
# COMPACT_ATOMS: atom_id res chain seq x y z
N MET A 1 9.42 29.95 10.23
CA MET A 1 10.57 30.89 10.14
C MET A 1 11.08 31.13 8.71
N ASN A 2 11.43 30.11 7.91
CA ASN A 2 12.13 30.34 6.64
C ASN A 2 11.30 30.96 5.48
N ASN A 3 9.97 30.82 5.48
CA ASN A 3 9.15 31.38 4.38
C ASN A 3 8.85 32.88 4.53
N LEU A 4 8.67 33.37 5.75
CA LEU A 4 8.55 34.82 6.00
C LEU A 4 9.86 35.55 5.65
N ILE A 5 11.01 34.99 6.03
CA ILE A 5 12.34 35.60 5.78
C ILE A 5 12.67 35.67 4.28
N ASN A 6 12.17 34.74 3.46
CA ASN A 6 12.44 34.74 2.03
C ASN A 6 11.58 35.74 1.23
N ASP A 7 10.34 36.00 1.65
CA ASP A 7 9.51 37.10 1.08
C ASP A 7 9.96 38.50 1.57
N LEU A 8 10.84 38.56 2.58
CA LEU A 8 11.36 39.79 3.19
C LEU A 8 12.55 40.44 2.44
N ASN A 9 13.03 39.86 1.33
CA ASN A 9 14.20 40.35 0.57
C ASN A 9 13.89 41.32 -0.59
N GLN A 10 12.68 41.88 -0.70
CA GLN A 10 12.39 42.97 -1.65
C GLN A 10 12.44 44.35 -0.97
N PRO A 11 13.42 45.22 -1.29
CA PRO A 11 13.66 46.44 -0.53
C PRO A 11 12.75 47.59 -1.00
N ASN A 12 12.16 48.29 -0.01
CA ASN A 12 11.66 49.67 -0.06
C ASN A 12 10.14 49.95 0.05
N LYS A 13 9.24 48.97 0.13
CA LYS A 13 7.81 49.22 0.49
C LYS A 13 7.29 48.50 1.73
N ASN A 14 7.99 47.47 2.23
CA ASN A 14 7.47 46.58 3.27
C ASN A 14 7.82 46.99 4.72
N THR A 15 8.79 47.87 4.97
CA THR A 15 9.29 48.14 6.33
C THR A 15 8.30 48.92 7.21
N LYS A 16 7.58 49.89 6.64
CA LYS A 16 6.52 50.64 7.37
C LYS A 16 5.30 49.78 7.68
N VAL A 17 4.94 48.89 6.76
CA VAL A 17 3.84 47.93 6.92
C VAL A 17 4.19 46.92 8.02
N LEU A 18 5.44 46.46 8.06
CA LEU A 18 5.95 45.53 9.06
C LEU A 18 5.98 46.14 10.47
N GLY A 19 6.41 47.41 10.61
CA GLY A 19 6.38 48.11 11.89
C GLY A 19 4.96 48.25 12.45
N LYS A 20 4.00 48.66 11.61
CA LYS A 20 2.57 48.75 11.99
C LYS A 20 1.96 47.38 12.30
N LEU A 21 2.41 46.33 11.63
CA LEU A 21 1.97 44.95 11.90
C LEU A 21 2.41 44.50 13.30
N LEU A 22 3.68 44.70 13.65
CA LEU A 22 4.25 44.34 14.94
C LEU A 22 3.57 45.09 16.10
N GLU A 23 3.38 46.41 15.96
CA GLU A 23 2.63 47.20 16.96
C GLU A 23 1.20 46.69 17.16
N LEU A 24 0.53 46.25 16.09
CA LEU A 24 -0.86 45.78 16.17
C LEU A 24 -0.95 44.40 16.85
N LEU A 25 0.02 43.51 16.59
CA LEU A 25 0.15 42.22 17.24
C LEU A 25 0.46 42.38 18.74
N ASP A 26 1.42 43.24 19.09
CA ASP A 26 1.77 43.56 20.49
C ASP A 26 0.58 44.15 21.24
N ARG A 27 -0.14 45.13 20.64
CA ARG A 27 -1.33 45.74 21.25
C ARG A 27 -2.46 44.75 21.49
N LYS A 28 -2.52 43.66 20.72
CA LYS A 28 -3.51 42.61 20.84
C LYS A 28 -3.02 41.39 21.60
N ASN A 29 -1.78 41.44 22.13
CA ASN A 29 -1.16 40.37 22.90
C ASN A 29 -1.13 39.04 22.13
N ILE A 30 -0.79 39.11 20.84
CA ILE A 30 -0.64 37.95 19.95
C ILE A 30 0.85 37.76 19.72
N ASP A 31 1.39 36.63 20.17
CA ASP A 31 2.80 36.29 19.94
C ASP A 31 3.02 36.02 18.45
N ILE A 32 4.15 36.50 17.92
CA ILE A 32 4.54 36.24 16.53
C ILE A 32 4.83 34.76 16.29
N GLU A 33 5.22 34.03 17.33
CA GLU A 33 5.44 32.57 17.29
C GLU A 33 4.13 31.78 17.12
N ASP A 34 3.00 32.38 17.53
CA ASP A 34 1.67 31.80 17.39
C ASP A 34 1.09 31.99 15.99
N ILE A 35 1.77 32.75 15.11
CA ILE A 35 1.34 33.01 13.74
C ILE A 35 1.96 31.97 12.81
N GLY A 36 1.10 31.15 12.18
CA GLY A 36 1.49 30.18 11.16
C GLY A 36 1.66 30.86 9.80
N ASP A 37 0.54 31.05 9.08
CA ASP A 37 0.52 31.68 7.77
C ASP A 37 -0.29 32.98 7.79
N VAL A 38 0.24 34.02 7.15
CA VAL A 38 -0.50 35.26 6.89
C VAL A 38 -1.32 35.09 5.61
N LYS A 39 -2.63 34.85 5.76
CA LYS A 39 -3.54 34.59 4.64
C LYS A 39 -3.88 35.85 3.86
N ARG A 40 -3.98 37.01 4.52
CA ARG A 40 -4.32 38.28 3.87
C ARG A 40 -3.92 39.48 4.72
N VAL A 41 -3.36 40.51 4.08
CA VAL A 41 -3.16 41.85 4.67
C VAL A 41 -3.90 42.87 3.82
N SER A 42 -4.82 43.62 4.41
CA SER A 42 -5.56 44.70 3.75
C SER A 42 -5.34 46.01 4.51
N ILE A 43 -4.92 47.06 3.80
CA ILE A 43 -4.72 48.39 4.36
C ILE A 43 -5.71 49.32 3.68
N TYR A 44 -6.46 50.09 4.47
CA TYR A 44 -7.45 51.03 3.96
C TYR A 44 -7.50 52.28 4.85
N GLN A 45 -7.91 53.40 4.27
CA GLN A 45 -7.98 54.68 4.98
C GLN A 45 -9.42 55.01 5.32
N SER A 46 -9.65 55.41 6.56
CA SER A 46 -10.94 55.92 7.04
C SER A 46 -10.81 57.41 7.32
N LEU A 47 -11.74 58.20 6.79
CA LEU A 47 -11.85 59.63 7.08
C LEU A 47 -12.85 59.83 8.22
N THR A 48 -12.43 60.46 9.30
CA THR A 48 -13.26 60.91 10.42
C THR A 48 -13.12 62.43 10.54
N LYS A 49 -14.11 63.09 11.15
CA LYS A 49 -13.99 64.51 11.47
C LYS A 49 -13.69 64.67 12.95
N ASN A 50 -12.72 65.51 13.27
CA ASN A 50 -12.42 65.87 14.66
C ASN A 50 -13.48 66.87 15.19
N GLU A 51 -13.37 67.25 16.47
CA GLU A 51 -14.36 68.11 17.16
C GLU A 51 -14.45 69.52 16.54
N GLU A 52 -13.45 69.94 15.75
CA GLU A 52 -13.41 71.23 15.04
C GLU A 52 -13.93 71.13 13.59
N GLY A 53 -14.34 69.94 13.14
CA GLY A 53 -14.95 69.68 11.83
C GLY A 53 -13.95 69.46 10.69
N GLU A 54 -12.65 69.39 10.99
CA GLU A 54 -11.59 69.09 10.03
C GLU A 54 -11.50 67.57 9.77
N ALA A 55 -11.17 67.20 8.53
CA ALA A 55 -11.08 65.79 8.13
C ALA A 55 -9.74 65.19 8.55
N GLU A 56 -9.77 64.23 9.46
CA GLU A 56 -8.64 63.38 9.84
C GLU A 56 -8.66 62.06 9.06
N VAL A 57 -7.50 61.67 8.53
CA VAL A 57 -7.32 60.38 7.84
C VAL A 57 -6.69 59.39 8.80
N HIS A 58 -7.41 58.32 9.13
CA HIS A 58 -6.87 57.17 9.87
C HIS A 58 -6.50 56.03 8.93
N ASP A 59 -5.29 55.52 9.05
CA ASP A 59 -4.88 54.27 8.40
C ASP A 59 -5.38 53.07 9.22
N LEU A 60 -6.17 52.20 8.60
CA LEU A 60 -6.65 50.93 9.16
C LEU A 60 -5.94 49.75 8.46
N ALA A 61 -5.64 48.72 9.25
CA ALA A 61 -5.08 47.46 8.76
C ALA A 61 -5.95 46.31 9.24
N ALA A 62 -6.36 45.44 8.33
CA ALA A 62 -6.98 44.15 8.61
C ALA A 62 -6.00 43.05 8.20
N ILE A 63 -5.60 42.23 9.18
CA ILE A 63 -4.71 41.09 8.95
C ILE A 63 -5.48 39.83 9.31
N GLN A 64 -5.48 38.88 8.38
CA GLN A 64 -5.99 37.54 8.59
C GLN A 64 -4.82 36.57 8.55
N PHE A 65 -4.62 35.83 9.64
CA PHE A 65 -3.62 34.78 9.75
C PHE A 65 -4.25 33.50 10.28
N SER A 66 -3.58 32.37 10.07
CA SER A 66 -3.85 31.12 10.77
C SER A 66 -2.86 30.95 11.92
N PRO A 67 -3.31 30.37 13.04
CA PRO A 67 -2.39 29.98 14.11
C PRO A 67 -1.31 29.00 13.63
N SER A 68 -0.15 28.99 14.27
CA SER A 68 0.95 28.06 13.96
C SER A 68 0.59 26.59 14.19
N TRP A 69 -0.49 26.32 14.94
CA TRP A 69 -1.07 25.00 15.16
C TRP A 69 -2.29 24.68 14.27
N ASP A 70 -2.69 25.57 13.36
CA ASP A 70 -3.83 25.35 12.43
C ASP A 70 -3.57 24.16 11.49
N SER A 71 -2.30 23.92 11.14
CA SER A 71 -1.85 22.78 10.33
C SER A 71 -1.72 21.47 11.11
N GLY A 72 -2.00 21.47 12.41
CA GLY A 72 -1.86 20.30 13.30
C GLY A 72 -0.60 20.34 14.17
N PRO A 73 -0.29 19.23 14.86
CA PRO A 73 0.83 19.17 15.79
C PRO A 73 2.18 19.38 15.10
N GLN A 74 3.13 20.00 15.82
CA GLN A 74 4.50 20.26 15.35
C GLN A 74 5.37 18.99 15.28
N TRP A 75 4.92 17.89 15.88
CA TRP A 75 5.57 16.58 15.78
C TRP A 75 4.89 15.71 14.72
N PRO A 76 5.64 14.83 14.04
CA PRO A 76 5.05 13.88 13.12
C PRO A 76 4.11 12.95 13.89
N VAL A 77 2.82 13.03 13.55
CA VAL A 77 1.83 12.01 13.92
C VAL A 77 2.03 10.77 13.05
N VAL A 78 1.33 9.68 13.38
CA VAL A 78 1.28 8.50 12.51
C VAL A 78 0.81 8.93 11.11
N GLN A 79 1.70 8.75 10.13
CA GLN A 79 1.43 9.08 8.74
C GLN A 79 0.90 7.84 8.02
N GLN A 80 -0.37 7.88 7.62
CA GLN A 80 -0.87 6.96 6.60
C GLN A 80 -0.16 7.25 5.27
N GLY A 81 -0.18 6.29 4.35
CA GLY A 81 0.28 6.53 3.00
C GLY A 81 -0.48 7.64 2.27
N PRO A 82 -0.06 8.01 1.06
CA PRO A 82 -0.60 9.15 0.35
C PRO A 82 -2.11 9.02 0.09
N ALA A 83 -2.85 10.10 0.32
CA ALA A 83 -4.26 10.18 -0.07
C ALA A 83 -4.36 10.35 -1.60
N ILE A 84 -4.96 9.37 -2.28
CA ILE A 84 -5.04 9.35 -3.75
C ILE A 84 -6.51 9.46 -4.16
N LYS A 85 -6.82 10.50 -4.94
CA LYS A 85 -8.15 10.67 -5.52
C LYS A 85 -8.29 9.81 -6.77
N LEU A 86 -9.11 8.77 -6.66
CA LEU A 86 -9.45 7.91 -7.80
C LEU A 86 -10.43 8.61 -8.77
N PRO A 87 -10.37 8.30 -10.07
CA PRO A 87 -11.35 8.80 -11.03
C PRO A 87 -12.77 8.31 -10.68
N SER A 88 -13.78 9.09 -11.07
CA SER A 88 -15.19 8.73 -10.84
C SER A 88 -15.52 7.37 -11.45
N LYS A 89 -16.15 6.49 -10.68
CA LYS A 89 -16.58 5.16 -11.13
C LYS A 89 -17.49 5.28 -12.35
N LYS A 90 -17.08 4.70 -13.48
CA LYS A 90 -17.97 4.53 -14.63
C LYS A 90 -19.02 3.46 -14.31
N PRO A 91 -20.29 3.65 -14.70
CA PRO A 91 -21.30 2.61 -14.53
C PRO A 91 -20.89 1.36 -15.33
N ILE A 92 -20.94 0.22 -14.66
CA ILE A 92 -20.54 -1.06 -15.26
C ILE A 92 -21.75 -1.75 -15.86
N VAL A 93 -21.59 -2.20 -17.09
CA VAL A 93 -22.52 -3.12 -17.72
C VAL A 93 -22.28 -4.50 -17.12
N LYS A 94 -23.22 -4.98 -16.29
CA LYS A 94 -23.20 -6.36 -15.78
C LYS A 94 -23.40 -7.31 -16.97
N THR A 95 -22.32 -7.89 -17.49
CA THR A 95 -22.41 -8.96 -18.49
C THR A 95 -22.90 -10.25 -17.83
N LYS A 96 -23.98 -10.83 -18.36
CA LYS A 96 -24.52 -12.14 -17.93
C LYS A 96 -23.65 -13.30 -18.45
N ASN A 97 -22.35 -13.27 -18.19
CA ASN A 97 -21.48 -14.40 -18.51
C ASN A 97 -21.62 -15.47 -17.42
N LYS A 98 -21.80 -16.72 -17.85
CA LYS A 98 -21.81 -17.89 -16.96
C LYS A 98 -20.52 -18.00 -16.16
N TYR A 99 -19.39 -17.68 -16.82
CA TYR A 99 -18.06 -17.70 -16.22
C TYR A 99 -17.62 -16.31 -15.80
N LYS A 100 -17.09 -16.23 -14.58
CA LYS A 100 -16.44 -15.05 -14.01
C LYS A 100 -14.94 -15.22 -14.05
N LYS A 101 -14.19 -14.13 -13.91
CA LYS A 101 -12.73 -14.12 -13.86
C LYS A 101 -12.24 -13.58 -12.52
N CYS A 102 -11.23 -14.24 -11.98
CA CYS A 102 -10.49 -13.81 -10.81
C CYS A 102 -9.01 -13.68 -11.19
N VAL A 103 -8.38 -12.56 -10.85
CA VAL A 103 -6.92 -12.40 -10.99
C VAL A 103 -6.26 -12.65 -9.64
N ILE A 104 -5.23 -13.49 -9.64
CA ILE A 104 -4.43 -13.82 -8.47
C ILE A 104 -3.12 -13.05 -8.55
N VAL A 105 -2.85 -12.23 -7.55
CA VAL A 105 -1.68 -11.35 -7.46
C VAL A 105 -0.69 -11.89 -6.44
N PRO A 106 0.55 -12.20 -6.88
CA PRO A 106 1.71 -12.59 -6.10
C PRO A 106 1.96 -12.00 -4.74
N ASP A 107 2.83 -12.65 -3.96
CA ASP A 107 3.73 -12.02 -3.00
C ASP A 107 4.50 -10.86 -3.67
N ALA A 108 4.02 -9.62 -3.52
CA ALA A 108 4.67 -8.46 -4.11
C ALA A 108 5.93 -8.02 -3.35
N GLN A 109 6.00 -8.32 -2.04
CA GLN A 109 7.12 -7.96 -1.17
C GLN A 109 7.51 -6.48 -1.30
N ILE A 110 6.50 -5.59 -1.26
CA ILE A 110 6.68 -4.14 -1.33
C ILE A 110 7.49 -3.70 -0.11
N GLY A 111 8.77 -3.43 -0.34
CA GLY A 111 9.71 -2.92 0.63
C GLY A 111 10.86 -2.20 -0.08
N TYR A 112 11.82 -1.72 0.72
CA TYR A 112 12.98 -0.99 0.23
C TYR A 112 14.24 -1.33 1.04
N TYR A 113 15.41 -1.04 0.47
CA TYR A 113 16.69 -0.89 1.18
C TYR A 113 17.41 0.38 0.71
N ARG A 114 18.40 0.85 1.47
CA ARG A 114 19.25 1.98 1.08
C ARG A 114 20.47 1.53 0.28
N GLY A 115 20.63 2.10 -0.90
CA GLY A 115 21.82 2.01 -1.73
C GLY A 115 23.04 2.68 -1.09
N ARG A 116 24.17 2.68 -1.80
CA ARG A 116 25.43 3.31 -1.33
C ARG A 116 25.34 4.83 -1.27
N ASP A 117 24.56 5.40 -2.16
CA ASP A 117 24.24 6.83 -2.25
C ASP A 117 23.13 7.27 -1.28
N GLY A 118 22.60 6.34 -0.48
CA GLY A 118 21.51 6.57 0.45
C GLY A 118 20.11 6.58 -0.18
N GLN A 119 20.01 6.38 -1.51
CA GLN A 119 18.73 6.30 -2.19
C GLN A 119 18.00 4.99 -1.84
N LEU A 120 16.67 5.03 -1.87
CA LEU A 120 15.86 3.83 -1.64
C LEU A 120 15.76 3.02 -2.93
N GLU A 121 16.11 1.75 -2.84
CA GLU A 121 15.98 0.76 -3.89
C GLU A 121 14.86 -0.22 -3.52
N PRO A 122 13.91 -0.51 -4.42
CA PRO A 122 12.77 -1.37 -4.11
C PRO A 122 13.19 -2.84 -4.05
N THR A 123 12.59 -3.59 -3.13
CA THR A 123 12.66 -5.06 -3.05
C THR A 123 11.60 -5.74 -3.92
N HIS A 124 10.54 -5.02 -4.24
CA HIS A 124 9.53 -5.43 -5.22
C HIS A 124 9.99 -5.10 -6.65
N ASP A 125 9.47 -5.82 -7.64
CA ASP A 125 9.73 -5.51 -9.04
C ASP A 125 8.59 -4.64 -9.60
N GLU A 126 8.88 -3.35 -9.78
CA GLU A 126 7.92 -2.38 -10.31
C GLU A 126 7.40 -2.76 -11.70
N LYS A 127 8.22 -3.42 -12.54
CA LYS A 127 7.79 -3.87 -13.86
C LYS A 127 6.81 -5.03 -13.75
N ALA A 128 7.09 -5.99 -12.87
CA ALA A 128 6.18 -7.11 -12.62
C ALA A 128 4.84 -6.63 -12.03
N MET A 129 4.88 -5.69 -11.09
CA MET A 129 3.67 -5.07 -10.54
C MET A 129 2.88 -4.30 -11.60
N GLN A 130 3.55 -3.54 -12.47
CA GLN A 130 2.87 -2.83 -13.56
C GLN A 130 2.20 -3.80 -14.55
N ILE A 131 2.85 -4.90 -14.92
CA ILE A 131 2.22 -5.95 -15.75
C ILE A 131 0.98 -6.51 -15.06
N ALA A 132 1.02 -6.71 -13.74
CA ALA A 132 -0.15 -7.16 -12.99
C ALA A 132 -1.33 -6.19 -13.09
N ILE A 133 -1.07 -4.88 -12.94
CA ILE A 133 -2.08 -3.83 -13.11
C ILE A 133 -2.63 -3.80 -14.55
N GLU A 134 -1.78 -3.94 -15.55
CA GLU A 134 -2.20 -3.97 -16.96
C GLU A 134 -3.04 -5.21 -17.29
N LEU A 135 -2.67 -6.38 -16.76
CA LEU A 135 -3.45 -7.61 -16.90
C LEU A 135 -4.82 -7.46 -16.24
N ILE A 136 -4.89 -6.91 -15.03
CA ILE A 136 -6.18 -6.69 -14.33
C ILE A 136 -7.10 -5.80 -15.18
N ARG A 137 -6.56 -4.73 -15.77
CA ARG A 137 -7.32 -3.82 -16.64
C ARG A 137 -7.81 -4.52 -17.91
N GLU A 138 -7.02 -5.42 -18.47
CA GLU A 138 -7.38 -6.22 -19.65
C GLU A 138 -8.46 -7.26 -19.32
N VAL A 139 -8.24 -8.03 -18.26
CA VAL A 139 -9.08 -9.16 -17.86
C VAL A 139 -10.45 -8.71 -17.35
N LYS A 140 -10.53 -7.50 -16.76
CA LYS A 140 -11.74 -6.93 -16.13
C LYS A 140 -12.39 -7.92 -15.17
N PRO A 141 -11.65 -8.42 -14.16
CA PRO A 141 -12.13 -9.49 -13.30
C PRO A 141 -13.26 -9.03 -12.38
N GLN A 142 -14.01 -10.01 -11.86
CA GLN A 142 -14.96 -9.79 -10.77
C GLN A 142 -14.28 -9.84 -9.40
N ILE A 143 -13.12 -10.51 -9.30
CA ILE A 143 -12.35 -10.66 -8.07
C ILE A 143 -10.87 -10.45 -8.36
N VAL A 144 -10.18 -9.71 -7.51
CA VAL A 144 -8.71 -9.70 -7.43
C VAL A 144 -8.32 -10.20 -6.06
N VAL A 145 -7.42 -11.19 -5.97
CA VAL A 145 -6.92 -11.71 -4.69
C VAL A 145 -5.41 -11.53 -4.63
N CYS A 146 -4.96 -10.70 -3.70
CA CYS A 146 -3.55 -10.58 -3.33
C CYS A 146 -3.26 -11.64 -2.26
N VAL A 147 -2.35 -12.56 -2.57
CA VAL A 147 -2.25 -13.85 -1.87
C VAL A 147 -1.61 -13.74 -0.48
N GLY A 148 -0.92 -12.64 -0.18
CA GLY A 148 -0.23 -12.36 1.08
C GLY A 148 1.22 -11.99 0.83
N ASP A 149 1.93 -11.52 1.85
CA ASP A 149 3.29 -10.99 1.74
C ASP A 149 3.44 -9.95 0.61
N ASN A 150 2.44 -9.08 0.49
CA ASN A 150 2.45 -7.99 -0.47
C ASN A 150 3.20 -6.79 0.08
N LEU A 151 3.18 -6.56 1.41
CA LEU A 151 3.95 -5.52 2.08
C LEU A 151 5.05 -6.18 2.93
N ASP A 152 6.31 -5.87 2.62
CA ASP A 152 7.44 -6.34 3.42
C ASP A 152 7.71 -5.37 4.59
N LEU A 153 7.91 -5.93 5.78
CA LEU A 153 8.13 -5.21 7.03
C LEU A 153 9.36 -5.80 7.74
N PRO A 154 10.57 -5.68 7.15
CA PRO A 154 11.76 -6.34 7.67
C PRO A 154 12.11 -5.86 9.08
N GLU A 155 11.98 -4.56 9.34
CA GLU A 155 12.26 -3.92 10.64
C GLU A 155 11.41 -4.46 11.80
N MET A 156 10.24 -5.01 11.50
CA MET A 156 9.30 -5.57 12.47
C MET A 156 9.40 -7.11 12.54
N GLY A 157 10.33 -7.71 11.82
CA GLY A 157 10.58 -9.15 11.79
C GLY A 157 11.36 -9.65 12.99
N LYS A 158 11.40 -10.99 13.15
CA LYS A 158 12.22 -11.67 14.17
C LYS A 158 13.69 -11.85 13.77
N TYR A 159 14.02 -11.59 12.51
CA TYR A 159 15.36 -11.82 11.96
C TYR A 159 16.22 -10.57 12.13
N LEU A 160 17.54 -10.77 12.17
CA LEU A 160 18.48 -9.66 12.20
C LEU A 160 18.27 -8.78 10.97
N THR A 161 17.97 -7.51 11.19
CA THR A 161 17.77 -6.51 10.14
C THR A 161 18.99 -5.63 10.05
N THR A 162 19.64 -5.59 8.89
CA THR A 162 20.82 -4.76 8.66
C THR A 162 20.44 -3.28 8.53
N PRO A 163 21.36 -2.35 8.76
CA PRO A 163 21.09 -0.91 8.65
C PRO A 163 20.50 -0.49 7.29
N ALA A 164 20.84 -1.19 6.20
CA ALA A 164 20.32 -0.89 4.87
C ALA A 164 18.79 -1.02 4.77
N TYR A 165 18.16 -1.93 5.52
CA TYR A 165 16.70 -2.13 5.51
C TYR A 165 15.98 -1.29 6.58
N GLN A 166 16.71 -0.53 7.41
CA GLN A 166 16.12 0.29 8.47
C GLN A 166 15.58 1.63 7.95
N GLN A 167 14.56 2.14 8.66
CA GLN A 167 13.84 3.35 8.37
C GLN A 167 13.26 3.35 6.94
N THR A 168 12.80 2.20 6.47
CA THR A 168 12.22 2.01 5.13
C THR A 168 10.70 1.77 5.18
N THR A 169 10.18 1.45 6.36
CA THR A 169 8.76 1.10 6.59
C THR A 169 7.78 2.13 6.04
N GLN A 170 8.01 3.44 6.22
CA GLN A 170 7.10 4.47 5.71
C GLN A 170 7.04 4.47 4.17
N ALA A 171 8.18 4.34 3.49
CA ALA A 171 8.22 4.28 2.03
C ALA A 171 7.48 3.04 1.51
N ALA A 172 7.61 1.90 2.20
CA ALA A 172 6.88 0.68 1.89
C ALA A 172 5.36 0.85 2.03
N ILE A 173 4.90 1.47 3.13
CA ILE A 173 3.48 1.82 3.35
C ILE A 173 2.98 2.74 2.23
N ASP A 174 3.76 3.77 1.87
CA ASP A 174 3.37 4.71 0.83
C ASP A 174 3.20 4.03 -0.54
N ARG A 175 4.11 3.11 -0.89
CA ARG A 175 4.02 2.35 -2.15
C ARG A 175 2.89 1.33 -2.13
N ALA A 176 2.66 0.63 -1.02
CA ALA A 176 1.54 -0.30 -0.87
C ALA A 176 0.18 0.43 -0.94
N THR A 177 0.10 1.65 -0.41
CA THR A 177 -1.07 2.54 -0.55
C THR A 177 -1.34 2.87 -2.02
N LYS A 178 -0.29 3.24 -2.78
CA LYS A 178 -0.39 3.45 -4.23
C LYS A 178 -0.84 2.17 -4.94
N PHE A 179 -0.34 1.01 -4.54
CA PHE A 179 -0.73 -0.26 -5.12
C PHE A 179 -2.22 -0.57 -4.89
N CYS A 180 -2.75 -0.33 -3.69
CA CYS A 180 -4.19 -0.42 -3.43
C CYS A 180 -5.02 0.49 -4.35
N ALA A 181 -4.56 1.72 -4.59
CA ALA A 181 -5.20 2.65 -5.51
C ALA A 181 -5.15 2.14 -6.96
N GLU A 182 -4.00 1.65 -7.43
CA GLU A 182 -3.80 1.08 -8.77
C GLU A 182 -4.69 -0.16 -9.00
N LEU A 183 -4.80 -1.05 -8.00
CA LEU A 183 -5.70 -2.21 -8.03
C LEU A 183 -7.16 -1.78 -8.18
N ARG A 184 -7.60 -0.79 -7.39
CA ARG A 184 -8.97 -0.29 -7.46
C ARG A 184 -9.24 0.45 -8.77
N GLU A 185 -8.29 1.22 -9.28
CA GLU A 185 -8.43 1.90 -10.57
C GLU A 185 -8.52 0.90 -11.74
N SER A 186 -7.69 -0.13 -11.74
CA SER A 186 -7.67 -1.16 -12.79
C SER A 186 -8.89 -2.09 -12.73
N ALA A 187 -9.47 -2.31 -11.55
CA ALA A 187 -10.71 -3.07 -11.36
C ALA A 187 -11.77 -2.32 -10.51
N PRO A 188 -12.45 -1.30 -11.07
CA PRO A 188 -13.34 -0.40 -10.31
C PRO A 188 -14.50 -1.07 -9.55
N SER A 189 -14.91 -2.27 -9.97
CA SER A 189 -15.99 -3.04 -9.34
C SER A 189 -15.61 -4.42 -8.86
N ALA A 190 -14.36 -4.83 -8.99
CA ALA A 190 -13.97 -6.12 -8.45
C ALA A 190 -14.07 -6.09 -6.93
N THR A 191 -14.39 -7.23 -6.33
CA THR A 191 -13.99 -7.48 -4.95
C THR A 191 -12.48 -7.61 -4.95
N ILE A 192 -11.78 -6.75 -4.21
CA ILE A 192 -10.32 -6.80 -4.08
C ILE A 192 -10.03 -7.30 -2.68
N VAL A 193 -9.39 -8.46 -2.59
CA VAL A 193 -9.07 -9.12 -1.32
C VAL A 193 -7.57 -9.10 -1.14
N TRP A 194 -7.11 -8.77 0.05
CA TRP A 194 -5.71 -8.84 0.46
C TRP A 194 -5.61 -9.75 1.67
N LEU A 195 -5.06 -10.95 1.47
CA LEU A 195 -4.79 -11.86 2.58
C LEU A 195 -3.53 -11.40 3.32
N ALA A 196 -3.53 -11.44 4.65
CA ALA A 196 -2.29 -11.27 5.40
C ALA A 196 -1.38 -12.47 5.13
N GLY A 197 -0.09 -12.22 4.90
CA GLY A 197 0.96 -13.23 4.94
C GLY A 197 1.78 -13.14 6.23
N ASN A 198 2.86 -13.91 6.31
CA ASN A 198 3.73 -13.87 7.48
C ASN A 198 4.52 -12.56 7.60
N HIS A 199 4.62 -11.75 6.54
CA HIS A 199 5.26 -10.45 6.55
C HIS A 199 4.34 -9.37 7.14
N GLU A 200 3.06 -9.31 6.77
CA GLU A 200 2.13 -8.37 7.39
C GLU A 200 1.88 -8.67 8.88
N GLU A 201 1.92 -9.94 9.29
CA GLU A 201 1.83 -10.35 10.71
C GLU A 201 3.02 -9.91 11.56
N ARG A 202 4.10 -9.39 10.97
CA ARG A 202 5.24 -8.83 11.71
C ARG A 202 4.83 -7.61 12.51
N MET A 203 4.00 -6.73 11.96
CA MET A 203 3.53 -5.51 12.63
C MET A 203 2.76 -5.77 13.93
N PRO A 204 1.65 -6.55 13.95
CA PRO A 204 0.94 -6.81 15.19
C PRO A 204 1.81 -7.54 16.22
N LYS A 205 2.68 -8.47 15.80
CA LYS A 205 3.63 -9.15 16.70
C LYS A 205 4.64 -8.18 17.31
N TYR A 206 5.20 -7.30 16.49
CA TYR A 206 6.16 -6.29 16.94
C TYR A 206 5.53 -5.35 17.98
N LEU A 207 4.28 -4.92 17.76
CA LEU A 207 3.55 -4.12 18.74
C LEU A 207 3.35 -4.86 20.06
N LEU A 208 2.91 -6.11 20.04
CA LEU A 208 2.73 -6.90 21.26
C LEU A 208 4.05 -7.05 22.05
N THR A 209 5.18 -7.17 21.36
CA THR A 209 6.49 -7.32 22.00
C THR A 209 7.08 -6.01 22.51
N ASN A 210 6.99 -4.92 21.75
CA ASN A 210 7.76 -3.70 22.00
C ASN A 210 6.90 -2.51 22.42
N ALA A 211 5.61 -2.52 22.09
CA ALA A 211 4.70 -1.39 22.29
C ALA A 211 3.28 -1.88 22.63
N GLY A 212 3.16 -2.80 23.58
CA GLY A 212 1.90 -3.52 23.85
C GLY A 212 0.72 -2.60 24.16
N ALA A 213 0.98 -1.46 24.82
CA ALA A 213 -0.05 -0.44 25.09
C ALA A 213 -0.62 0.23 23.83
N ALA A 214 0.11 0.18 22.70
CA ALA A 214 -0.36 0.68 21.42
C ALA A 214 -1.16 -0.35 20.62
N TYR A 215 -1.12 -1.63 21.01
CA TYR A 215 -1.83 -2.70 20.32
C TYR A 215 -3.35 -2.48 20.40
N GLY A 216 -4.01 -2.44 19.24
CA GLY A 216 -5.45 -2.26 19.18
C GLY A 216 -5.94 -0.81 19.36
N LEU A 217 -5.05 0.17 19.55
CA LEU A 217 -5.46 1.58 19.60
C LEU A 217 -6.08 2.00 18.27
N ARG A 218 -7.24 2.65 18.35
CA ARG A 218 -7.98 3.17 17.20
C ARG A 218 -7.97 4.69 17.23
N LYS A 219 -8.30 5.30 16.10
CA LYS A 219 -8.57 6.74 16.06
C LYS A 219 -9.75 7.04 17.00
N GLY A 220 -9.66 8.14 17.73
CA GLY A 220 -10.70 8.58 18.68
C GLY A 220 -12.03 8.79 17.95
N ASN A 221 -13.13 8.39 18.62
CA ASN A 221 -14.50 8.45 18.10
C ASN A 221 -14.77 7.61 16.83
N THR A 222 -13.89 6.65 16.48
CA THR A 222 -14.12 5.70 15.37
C THR A 222 -13.91 4.24 15.84
N PRO A 223 -14.75 3.72 16.75
CA PRO A 223 -14.57 2.40 17.36
C PRO A 223 -14.58 1.23 16.35
N GLU A 224 -15.28 1.39 15.23
CA GLU A 224 -15.37 0.38 14.16
C GLU A 224 -14.22 0.44 13.16
N SER A 225 -13.41 1.51 13.16
CA SER A 225 -12.26 1.65 12.25
C SER A 225 -11.15 0.68 12.61
N TRP A 226 -10.26 0.36 11.67
CA TRP A 226 -9.05 -0.41 11.95
C TRP A 226 -8.15 0.23 13.02
N PRO A 227 -7.37 -0.55 13.81
CA PRO A 227 -6.41 0.03 14.73
C PRO A 227 -5.35 0.80 13.94
N VAL A 228 -4.86 1.90 14.51
CA VAL A 228 -4.01 2.88 13.83
C VAL A 228 -2.73 2.24 13.29
N LEU A 229 -2.11 1.38 14.09
CA LEU A 229 -0.87 0.67 13.72
C LEU A 229 -1.18 -0.69 13.09
N THR A 230 -1.97 -0.68 12.01
CA THR A 230 -2.25 -1.86 11.20
C THR A 230 -2.13 -1.55 9.72
N VAL A 231 -1.74 -2.54 8.92
CA VAL A 231 -1.64 -2.46 7.46
C VAL A 231 -2.89 -1.84 6.80
N PRO A 232 -4.13 -2.29 7.06
CA PRO A 232 -5.31 -1.70 6.43
C PRO A 232 -5.53 -0.22 6.77
N TYR A 233 -5.23 0.20 8.02
CA TYR A 233 -5.33 1.61 8.40
C TYR A 233 -4.23 2.44 7.74
N LEU A 234 -2.97 2.00 7.83
CA LEU A 234 -1.81 2.74 7.34
C LEU A 234 -1.82 2.85 5.81
N CYS A 235 -2.30 1.83 5.10
CA CYS A 235 -2.37 1.80 3.65
C CYS A 235 -3.69 2.34 3.07
N ARG A 236 -4.55 2.97 3.89
CA ARG A 236 -5.86 3.51 3.48
C ARG A 236 -6.74 2.51 2.71
N MET A 237 -6.69 1.23 3.08
CA MET A 237 -7.36 0.17 2.30
C MET A 237 -8.87 0.37 2.17
N GLU A 238 -9.51 0.92 3.21
CA GLU A 238 -10.94 1.24 3.19
C GLU A 238 -11.31 2.27 2.11
N GLU A 239 -10.48 3.30 1.90
CA GLU A 239 -10.69 4.33 0.87
C GLU A 239 -10.67 3.74 -0.54
N PHE A 240 -9.87 2.69 -0.74
CA PHE A 240 -9.78 1.96 -2.01
C PHE A 240 -10.69 0.73 -2.06
N GLY A 241 -11.51 0.48 -1.03
CA GLY A 241 -12.37 -0.68 -0.93
C GLY A 241 -11.62 -2.01 -1.04
N VAL A 242 -10.42 -2.09 -0.48
CA VAL A 242 -9.64 -3.33 -0.37
C VAL A 242 -10.06 -4.06 0.90
N GLU A 243 -10.52 -5.30 0.73
CA GLU A 243 -10.93 -6.18 1.80
C GLU A 243 -9.70 -6.90 2.37
N TYR A 244 -9.21 -6.41 3.51
CA TYR A 244 -8.08 -7.02 4.21
C TYR A 244 -8.53 -8.20 5.08
N ARG A 245 -7.87 -9.35 4.95
CA ARG A 245 -8.14 -10.57 5.73
C ARG A 245 -6.95 -10.87 6.67
N PRO A 246 -7.00 -10.42 7.94
CA PRO A 246 -5.95 -10.67 8.92
C PRO A 246 -5.95 -12.12 9.43
N GLY A 247 -4.91 -12.51 10.15
CA GLY A 247 -4.89 -13.75 10.92
C GLY A 247 -4.17 -14.89 10.23
N TYR A 248 -3.07 -14.60 9.54
CA TYR A 248 -2.22 -15.66 8.98
C TYR A 248 -1.74 -16.61 10.10
N PRO A 249 -1.76 -17.95 9.89
CA PRO A 249 -2.06 -18.66 8.65
C PRO A 249 -3.54 -19.09 8.47
N ALA A 250 -4.45 -18.64 9.33
CA ALA A 250 -5.85 -19.08 9.33
C ALA A 250 -6.73 -18.39 8.28
N SER A 251 -6.34 -17.21 7.79
CA SER A 251 -7.10 -16.47 6.79
C SER A 251 -7.12 -17.17 5.43
N ASP A 252 -8.30 -17.23 4.81
CA ASP A 252 -8.48 -17.74 3.46
C ASP A 252 -9.51 -16.92 2.67
N PHE A 253 -9.60 -17.21 1.37
CA PHE A 253 -10.65 -16.69 0.51
C PHE A 253 -11.13 -17.76 -0.47
N TRP A 254 -12.45 -17.98 -0.54
CA TRP A 254 -13.05 -18.95 -1.46
C TRP A 254 -13.51 -18.26 -2.73
N ILE A 255 -12.89 -18.60 -3.87
CA ILE A 255 -13.34 -18.10 -5.19
C ILE A 255 -14.69 -18.73 -5.56
N ASN A 256 -14.84 -20.02 -5.25
CA ASN A 256 -16.09 -20.77 -5.30
C ASN A 256 -15.98 -22.00 -4.37
N GLU A 257 -16.97 -22.88 -4.34
CA GLU A 257 -17.01 -24.05 -3.43
C GLU A 257 -15.90 -25.10 -3.66
N LYS A 258 -15.09 -24.98 -4.73
CA LYS A 258 -14.05 -25.95 -5.10
C LYS A 258 -12.64 -25.39 -5.11
N LEU A 259 -12.48 -24.07 -5.00
CA LEU A 259 -11.19 -23.40 -5.10
C LEU A 259 -11.03 -22.34 -4.02
N ARG A 260 -10.01 -22.54 -3.20
CA ARG A 260 -9.61 -21.67 -2.10
C ARG A 260 -8.26 -21.02 -2.37
N VAL A 261 -8.09 -19.78 -1.91
CA VAL A 261 -6.83 -19.05 -1.89
C VAL A 261 -6.37 -18.88 -0.44
N ILE A 262 -5.10 -19.14 -0.18
CA ILE A 262 -4.43 -18.93 1.10
C ILE A 262 -3.06 -18.29 0.83
N HIS A 263 -2.46 -17.60 1.81
CA HIS A 263 -1.04 -17.26 1.69
C HIS A 263 -0.17 -18.52 1.70
N GLY A 264 -0.47 -19.44 2.62
CA GLY A 264 0.21 -20.72 2.75
C GLY A 264 1.27 -20.71 3.84
N ASP A 265 1.40 -21.82 4.54
CA ASP A 265 2.24 -21.99 5.74
C ASP A 265 3.28 -23.13 5.57
N ARG A 266 3.41 -23.66 4.35
CA ARG A 266 4.22 -24.86 4.06
C ARG A 266 5.14 -24.59 2.89
N VAL A 267 6.38 -25.07 3.03
CA VAL A 267 7.38 -24.98 1.98
C VAL A 267 8.26 -26.21 1.97
N LYS A 268 8.48 -26.78 0.78
CA LYS A 268 9.56 -27.73 0.54
C LYS A 268 10.63 -27.04 -0.28
N SER A 269 11.78 -26.84 0.35
CA SER A 269 12.90 -26.03 -0.15
C SER A 269 13.49 -26.47 -1.51
N SER A 270 13.28 -27.74 -1.88
CA SER A 270 13.73 -28.35 -3.14
C SER A 270 12.62 -28.45 -4.20
N GLY A 271 11.48 -27.77 -3.98
CA GLY A 271 10.29 -27.87 -4.84
C GLY A 271 9.29 -28.92 -4.37
N SER A 272 8.27 -29.20 -5.19
CA SER A 272 7.17 -30.12 -4.88
C SER A 272 6.32 -29.69 -3.67
N THR A 273 6.27 -28.40 -3.37
CA THR A 273 5.37 -27.88 -2.32
C THR A 273 3.91 -28.07 -2.73
N ALA A 274 3.59 -28.00 -4.02
CA ALA A 274 2.25 -28.28 -4.53
C ALA A 274 1.76 -29.69 -4.12
N HIS A 275 2.65 -30.69 -4.09
CA HIS A 275 2.29 -32.04 -3.62
C HIS A 275 2.09 -32.12 -2.09
N VAL A 276 2.75 -31.26 -1.30
CA VAL A 276 2.45 -31.12 0.14
C VAL A 276 1.02 -30.61 0.31
N TYR A 277 0.69 -29.53 -0.43
CA TYR A 277 -0.65 -29.11 -0.85
C TYR A 277 -1.64 -30.28 -1.02
N LEU A 278 -1.47 -30.97 -2.13
CA LEU A 278 -2.37 -32.02 -2.60
C LEU A 278 -2.51 -33.19 -1.64
N ASN A 279 -1.54 -33.45 -0.76
CA ASN A 279 -1.61 -34.54 0.20
C ASN A 279 -2.52 -34.20 1.39
N GLN A 280 -2.56 -32.95 1.81
CA GLN A 280 -3.28 -32.52 3.02
C GLN A 280 -4.65 -31.91 2.72
N GLU A 281 -4.75 -31.16 1.62
CA GLU A 281 -6.00 -30.51 1.25
C GLU A 281 -6.98 -31.48 0.58
N LYS A 282 -8.27 -31.34 0.90
CA LYS A 282 -9.36 -32.05 0.22
C LYS A 282 -9.96 -31.25 -0.95
N THR A 283 -9.60 -29.97 -1.06
CA THR A 283 -10.11 -29.04 -2.07
C THR A 283 -8.96 -28.47 -2.89
N SER A 284 -9.26 -27.82 -4.01
CA SER A 284 -8.20 -27.15 -4.78
C SER A 284 -7.76 -25.89 -4.08
N VAL A 285 -6.45 -25.62 -4.10
CA VAL A 285 -5.84 -24.51 -3.39
C VAL A 285 -4.88 -23.71 -4.27
N ILE A 286 -4.96 -22.40 -4.18
CA ILE A 286 -3.94 -21.48 -4.68
C ILE A 286 -3.20 -20.90 -3.47
N TYR A 287 -1.87 -20.93 -3.50
CA TYR A 287 -1.03 -20.51 -2.39
C TYR A 287 0.16 -19.66 -2.83
N GLY A 288 0.62 -18.76 -1.97
CA GLY A 288 1.80 -17.89 -2.14
C GLY A 288 2.98 -18.44 -1.35
N HIS A 289 3.67 -17.56 -0.60
CA HIS A 289 4.70 -17.85 0.40
C HIS A 289 6.02 -18.41 -0.15
N ILE A 290 5.98 -19.25 -1.19
CA ILE A 290 7.17 -19.96 -1.69
C ILE A 290 7.91 -19.24 -2.82
N HIS A 291 7.31 -18.17 -3.36
CA HIS A 291 7.82 -17.34 -4.46
C HIS A 291 8.18 -18.14 -5.74
N ARG A 292 7.67 -19.35 -5.87
CA ARG A 292 7.91 -20.25 -7.00
C ARG A 292 6.64 -20.50 -7.75
N ILE A 293 6.79 -20.67 -9.06
CA ILE A 293 5.72 -21.19 -9.89
C ILE A 293 5.67 -22.71 -9.70
N GLU A 294 4.57 -23.20 -9.15
CA GLU A 294 4.32 -24.64 -9.03
C GLU A 294 2.85 -24.92 -9.40
N THR A 295 2.57 -25.99 -10.14
CA THR A 295 1.19 -26.46 -10.38
C THR A 295 1.20 -27.97 -10.41
N ALA A 296 0.32 -28.58 -9.62
CA ALA A 296 0.15 -30.02 -9.62
C ALA A 296 -1.34 -30.38 -9.47
N TYR A 297 -1.68 -31.54 -10.01
CA TYR A 297 -3.02 -32.12 -9.91
C TYR A 297 -2.94 -33.49 -9.25
N LYS A 298 -3.97 -33.86 -8.51
CA LYS A 298 -4.14 -35.19 -7.95
C LYS A 298 -5.59 -35.62 -8.07
N THR A 299 -5.80 -36.78 -8.68
CA THR A 299 -7.09 -37.46 -8.70
C THR A 299 -7.11 -38.53 -7.61
N ARG A 300 -8.22 -38.63 -6.90
CA ARG A 300 -8.47 -39.65 -5.88
C ARG A 300 -9.81 -40.32 -6.18
N GLU A 301 -9.89 -41.61 -5.91
CA GLU A 301 -11.18 -42.28 -5.83
C GLU A 301 -11.93 -41.77 -4.60
N ASP A 302 -13.22 -41.53 -4.75
CA ASP A 302 -14.15 -41.14 -3.69
C ASP A 302 -15.46 -41.89 -3.88
N PHE A 303 -16.33 -41.89 -2.87
CA PHE A 303 -17.57 -42.69 -2.87
C PHE A 303 -18.53 -42.28 -4.02
N ASP A 304 -18.56 -40.99 -4.36
CA ASP A 304 -19.43 -40.43 -5.42
C ASP A 304 -18.72 -40.30 -6.78
N GLY A 305 -17.53 -40.88 -6.90
CA GLY A 305 -16.73 -40.89 -8.13
C GLY A 305 -15.35 -40.26 -7.94
N PRO A 306 -14.50 -40.28 -8.98
CA PRO A 306 -13.16 -39.74 -8.88
C PRO A 306 -13.21 -38.20 -8.72
N ARG A 307 -12.46 -37.69 -7.73
CA ARG A 307 -12.30 -36.26 -7.51
C ARG A 307 -10.89 -35.82 -7.88
N THR A 308 -10.79 -34.82 -8.75
CA THR A 308 -9.53 -34.17 -9.10
C THR A 308 -9.43 -32.82 -8.40
N ILE A 309 -8.30 -32.59 -7.72
CA ILE A 309 -7.96 -31.31 -7.09
C ILE A 309 -6.64 -30.78 -7.62
N MET A 310 -6.47 -29.46 -7.53
CA MET A 310 -5.28 -28.72 -7.95
C MET A 310 -4.63 -28.05 -6.75
N ALA A 311 -3.30 -28.01 -6.72
CA ALA A 311 -2.56 -27.07 -5.88
C ALA A 311 -1.64 -26.24 -6.79
N ALA A 312 -1.70 -24.92 -6.70
CA ALA A 312 -0.90 -24.04 -7.54
C ALA A 312 -0.36 -22.83 -6.79
N SER A 313 0.88 -22.45 -7.10
CA SER A 313 1.47 -21.17 -6.71
C SER A 313 1.86 -20.41 -7.98
N PRO A 314 1.43 -19.15 -8.12
CA PRO A 314 1.71 -18.35 -9.32
C PRO A 314 3.09 -17.67 -9.33
N GLY A 315 3.94 -17.86 -8.32
CA GLY A 315 5.24 -17.18 -8.21
C GLY A 315 5.20 -16.00 -7.24
N CYS A 316 5.87 -14.90 -7.58
CA CYS A 316 5.85 -13.63 -6.84
C CYS A 316 5.86 -12.42 -7.81
N LEU A 317 5.66 -11.20 -7.29
CA LEU A 317 5.95 -9.95 -8.02
C LEU A 317 7.19 -9.23 -7.45
N ALA A 318 7.88 -9.90 -6.53
CA ALA A 318 9.09 -9.40 -5.92
C ALA A 318 10.28 -9.46 -6.89
N ARG A 319 11.35 -8.73 -6.57
CA ARG A 319 12.65 -8.99 -7.18
C ARG A 319 13.16 -10.36 -6.72
N ILE A 320 13.79 -11.07 -7.64
CA ILE A 320 14.31 -12.42 -7.42
C ILE A 320 15.83 -12.48 -7.31
N ASP A 321 16.49 -11.32 -7.26
CA ASP A 321 17.93 -11.13 -7.32
C ASP A 321 18.59 -10.96 -5.94
N GLY A 322 17.87 -11.30 -4.87
CA GLY A 322 18.37 -11.21 -3.49
C GLY A 322 18.08 -9.88 -2.79
N ALA A 323 17.37 -8.95 -3.45
CA ALA A 323 16.94 -7.70 -2.85
C ALA A 323 15.93 -7.88 -1.70
N VAL A 324 15.11 -8.93 -1.71
CA VAL A 324 14.23 -9.26 -0.58
C VAL A 324 15.05 -9.98 0.49
N PRO A 325 15.03 -9.55 1.77
CA PRO A 325 15.70 -10.25 2.86
C PRO A 325 15.25 -11.71 2.98
N SER A 326 16.19 -12.65 2.85
CA SER A 326 15.91 -14.09 2.93
C SER A 326 17.03 -14.86 3.63
N THR A 327 16.78 -16.14 3.94
CA THR A 327 17.78 -17.04 4.53
C THR A 327 18.84 -17.52 3.54
N ARG A 328 18.65 -17.27 2.24
CA ARG A 328 19.59 -17.69 1.17
C ARG A 328 20.30 -16.50 0.52
N GLY A 329 19.94 -15.28 0.90
CA GLY A 329 20.61 -14.05 0.49
C GLY A 329 21.95 -13.83 1.22
N GLY A 330 22.63 -12.76 0.84
CA GLY A 330 23.85 -12.29 1.49
C GLY A 330 23.91 -10.78 1.41
N VAL A 331 24.67 -10.16 2.31
CA VAL A 331 24.86 -8.71 2.37
C VAL A 331 26.33 -8.34 2.29
N ASP A 332 26.63 -7.13 1.82
CA ASP A 332 27.97 -6.55 1.93
C ASP A 332 28.29 -6.12 3.38
N LEU A 333 29.50 -5.60 3.61
CA LEU A 333 29.96 -5.19 4.95
C LEU A 333 29.15 -4.03 5.55
N ASP A 334 28.39 -3.31 4.74
CA ASP A 334 27.49 -2.24 5.17
C ASP A 334 26.03 -2.72 5.29
N GLY A 335 25.78 -4.01 5.03
CA GLY A 335 24.47 -4.64 5.18
C GLY A 335 23.55 -4.53 3.96
N ARG A 336 24.04 -4.12 2.78
CA ARG A 336 23.24 -4.04 1.53
C ARG A 336 23.17 -5.39 0.83
N PRO A 337 22.04 -5.77 0.21
CA PRO A 337 21.93 -7.05 -0.47
C PRO A 337 22.96 -7.19 -1.60
N LEU A 338 23.56 -8.38 -1.69
CA LEU A 338 24.37 -8.79 -2.83
C LEU A 338 23.51 -9.54 -3.84
N VAL A 339 23.75 -9.29 -5.12
CA VAL A 339 23.01 -9.94 -6.21
C VAL A 339 23.20 -11.46 -6.12
N ARG A 340 22.09 -12.15 -5.88
CA ARG A 340 22.01 -13.61 -5.88
C ARG A 340 20.61 -14.04 -6.25
N TYR A 341 20.51 -14.82 -7.32
CA TYR A 341 19.22 -15.31 -7.78
C TYR A 341 18.79 -16.55 -7.01
N GLU A 342 17.70 -16.43 -6.25
CA GLU A 342 17.04 -17.58 -5.64
C GLU A 342 16.24 -18.35 -6.68
N ASN A 343 15.87 -19.59 -6.35
CA ASN A 343 14.91 -20.34 -7.16
C ASN A 343 13.50 -19.77 -6.92
N TRP A 344 13.28 -18.53 -7.35
CA TRP A 344 12.02 -17.80 -7.36
C TRP A 344 11.68 -17.45 -8.81
N GLN A 345 10.38 -17.32 -9.11
CA GLN A 345 9.91 -16.97 -10.45
C GLN A 345 8.83 -15.90 -10.33
N GLN A 346 8.92 -14.90 -11.20
CA GLN A 346 7.89 -13.89 -11.30
C GLN A 346 6.72 -14.41 -12.13
N GLY A 347 5.51 -14.11 -11.71
CA GLY A 347 4.31 -14.55 -12.40
C GLY A 347 3.04 -14.14 -11.69
N MET A 348 1.91 -14.51 -12.28
CA MET A 348 0.59 -14.35 -11.70
C MET A 348 -0.39 -15.34 -12.36
N ALA A 349 -1.66 -15.33 -11.97
CA ALA A 349 -2.63 -16.23 -12.60
C ALA A 349 -4.00 -15.60 -12.80
N VAL A 350 -4.72 -16.12 -13.79
CA VAL A 350 -6.13 -15.85 -14.03
C VAL A 350 -6.93 -17.13 -13.82
N VAL A 351 -7.99 -17.05 -13.02
CA VAL A 351 -8.94 -18.13 -12.79
C VAL A 351 -10.25 -17.78 -13.47
N THR A 352 -10.70 -18.62 -14.39
CA THR A 352 -12.06 -18.56 -14.94
C THR A 352 -12.94 -19.54 -14.18
N TYR A 353 -14.05 -19.08 -13.57
CA TYR A 353 -14.81 -19.89 -12.62
C TYR A 353 -16.34 -19.72 -12.72
N GLU A 354 -17.07 -20.74 -12.27
CA GLU A 354 -18.52 -20.71 -12.09
C GLU A 354 -18.88 -20.39 -10.62
N THR A 355 -19.93 -19.60 -10.41
CA THR A 355 -20.52 -19.36 -9.08
C THR A 355 -21.78 -20.17 -8.80
N THR A 356 -22.28 -20.90 -9.79
CA THR A 356 -23.46 -21.78 -9.69
C THR A 356 -23.19 -23.09 -10.41
N GLY A 357 -24.01 -24.11 -10.15
CA GLY A 357 -23.89 -25.41 -10.81
C GLY A 357 -22.79 -26.27 -10.18
N GLN A 358 -21.82 -26.73 -10.98
CA GLN A 358 -20.78 -27.65 -10.48
C GLN A 358 -19.53 -26.94 -9.96
N HIS A 359 -19.56 -25.61 -9.88
CA HIS A 359 -18.44 -24.77 -9.40
C HIS A 359 -17.13 -25.09 -10.14
N LYS A 360 -17.22 -25.30 -11.46
CA LYS A 360 -16.04 -25.57 -12.29
C LYS A 360 -15.14 -24.35 -12.33
N PHE A 361 -13.85 -24.58 -12.51
CA PHE A 361 -12.87 -23.53 -12.72
C PHE A 361 -11.76 -24.01 -13.67
N SER A 362 -11.06 -23.05 -14.26
CA SER A 362 -9.83 -23.24 -15.01
C SER A 362 -8.79 -22.25 -14.48
N TYR A 363 -7.55 -22.71 -14.36
CA TYR A 363 -6.42 -21.92 -13.86
C TYR A 363 -5.42 -21.71 -15.00
N GLU A 364 -5.14 -20.44 -15.31
CA GLU A 364 -4.18 -20.03 -16.33
C GLU A 364 -3.04 -19.27 -15.65
N LEU A 365 -1.87 -19.88 -15.59
CA LEU A 365 -0.64 -19.23 -15.13
C LEU A 365 -0.11 -18.28 -16.23
N MET A 366 0.34 -17.10 -15.82
CA MET A 366 1.09 -16.17 -16.66
C MET A 366 2.46 -15.88 -16.01
N PRO A 367 3.54 -16.53 -16.47
CA PRO A 367 4.89 -16.17 -16.06
C PRO A 367 5.26 -14.76 -16.52
N ILE A 368 6.13 -14.10 -15.77
CA ILE A 368 6.70 -12.80 -16.12
C ILE A 368 8.22 -12.96 -16.25
N TYR A 369 8.78 -12.41 -17.33
CA TYR A 369 10.21 -12.44 -17.61
C TYR A 369 10.70 -11.02 -17.88
N ASN A 370 11.44 -10.42 -16.94
CA ASN A 370 12.14 -9.13 -17.13
C ASN A 370 11.25 -8.02 -17.71
N GLY A 371 10.05 -7.83 -17.17
CA GLY A 371 9.11 -6.83 -17.68
C GLY A 371 8.31 -7.23 -18.92
N TRP A 372 8.37 -8.50 -19.34
CA TRP A 372 7.56 -9.06 -20.43
C TRP A 372 6.67 -10.21 -19.93
N ALA A 373 5.44 -10.26 -20.41
CA ALA A 373 4.52 -11.38 -20.20
C ALA A 373 3.55 -11.52 -21.38
N ILE A 374 2.92 -12.70 -21.51
CA ILE A 374 1.90 -12.96 -22.53
C ILE A 374 0.70 -13.67 -21.91
N TYR A 375 -0.51 -13.16 -22.18
CA TYR A 375 -1.76 -13.80 -21.78
C TYR A 375 -2.72 -13.86 -22.96
N GLN A 376 -3.21 -15.06 -23.28
CA GLN A 376 -4.16 -15.31 -24.37
C GLN A 376 -3.75 -14.67 -25.71
N GLY A 377 -2.44 -14.72 -26.03
CA GLY A 377 -1.89 -14.16 -27.27
C GLY A 377 -1.64 -12.66 -27.25
N LYS A 378 -1.95 -11.95 -26.15
CA LYS A 378 -1.65 -10.54 -25.96
C LYS A 378 -0.39 -10.35 -25.13
N GLU A 379 0.58 -9.61 -25.66
CA GLU A 379 1.81 -9.25 -24.96
C GLU A 379 1.63 -8.03 -24.05
N PHE A 380 2.35 -8.05 -22.93
CA PHE A 380 2.49 -6.96 -21.97
C PHE A 380 3.98 -6.66 -21.81
N ILE A 381 4.38 -5.40 -22.01
CA ILE A 381 5.79 -5.00 -22.05
C ILE A 381 5.96 -3.70 -21.26
N VAL A 382 6.75 -3.77 -20.19
CA VAL A 382 7.15 -2.63 -19.38
C VAL A 382 8.66 -2.43 -19.53
N LYS A 383 9.05 -1.26 -20.04
CA LYS A 383 10.44 -0.95 -20.38
C LYS A 383 11.27 -0.56 -19.16
#